data_AF-A0A1Q7STB7-F1
#
_entry.id   AF-A0A1Q7STB7-F1
#
_cell.length_a   1.000
_cell.length_b   1.000
_cell.length_c   1.000
_cell.angle_alpha   90.00
_cell.angle_beta   90.00
_cell.angle_gamma   90.00
#
_symmetry.space_group_name_H-M   'P 1'
#
loop_
_entity.id
_entity.type
_entity.pdbx_description
1 polymer ?
#
loop_
_entity_poly.entity_id
_entity_poly.type
_entity_poly.pdbx_seq_one_letter_code
_entity_poly.pdbx_strand_id
1 'polypeptide(L)'
;MKRAHTYSIVAYDSATGDLGVAVQSKFPNVGGIVPWARSGVGAVATQSLGNTDYGENGLALMALGTSAPEALRVVMRGDSRPAQRQVGMVDARGNAASWTGDSCFDWAGGRVGGQAVGRLGGKGELIAGRTFAAQANIMVSDQTVKNMAETFQRATGSLADRLLAALVAGQAGGGDRRGMESAALLVVRKNGGYLGLNDRYIDIRVYDDTNPLRELARLYRLHQLYFFTSRPEDLVPITPAIVRQLEPILLREPPGQPDKWLDAPQGAANQKFLNALANFMYWENYDVRVRMDGKIDRVVLDDVLKRRKP
;
A
#
# COMPACT_ATOMS: atom_id res chain seq x y z
N MET A 1 -13.60 -19.04 21.42
CA MET A 1 -12.92 -18.81 20.12
C MET A 1 -12.04 -17.57 20.22
N LYS A 2 -10.75 -17.67 19.86
CA LYS A 2 -9.83 -16.52 19.74
C LYS A 2 -10.30 -15.66 18.56
N ARG A 3 -11.12 -14.64 18.81
CA ARG A 3 -11.59 -13.71 17.76
C ARG A 3 -10.40 -12.86 17.30
N ALA A 4 -10.14 -12.78 15.99
CA ALA A 4 -9.24 -11.81 15.36
C ALA A 4 -9.75 -10.37 15.53
N HIS A 5 -8.86 -9.38 15.55
CA HIS A 5 -9.14 -7.95 15.66
C HIS A 5 -8.39 -7.25 14.54
N THR A 6 -8.99 -6.20 14.01
CA THR A 6 -8.54 -5.64 12.74
C THR A 6 -8.88 -4.17 12.73
N TYR A 7 -7.94 -3.35 12.26
CA TYR A 7 -8.26 -2.03 11.76
C TYR A 7 -7.80 -1.89 10.32
N SER A 8 -8.59 -1.18 9.53
CA SER A 8 -8.34 -0.98 8.12
C SER A 8 -8.86 0.37 7.66
N ILE A 9 -8.40 0.77 6.48
CA ILE A 9 -8.88 1.92 5.75
C ILE A 9 -8.95 1.58 4.27
N VAL A 10 -10.07 1.91 3.64
CA VAL A 10 -10.24 1.93 2.18
C VAL A 10 -10.30 3.37 1.71
N ALA A 11 -9.70 3.68 0.56
CA ALA A 11 -9.72 5.03 0.05
C ALA A 11 -9.63 5.12 -1.49
N TYR A 12 -10.08 6.26 -2.00
CA TYR A 12 -10.04 6.69 -3.38
C TYR A 12 -9.23 7.99 -3.48
N ASP A 13 -8.29 8.04 -4.41
CA ASP A 13 -7.55 9.25 -4.75
C ASP A 13 -8.13 9.89 -6.02
N SER A 14 -8.80 11.03 -5.89
CA SER A 14 -9.40 11.72 -7.03
C SER A 14 -8.38 12.32 -8.00
N ALA A 15 -7.13 12.52 -7.58
CA ALA A 15 -6.09 13.09 -8.44
C ALA A 15 -5.55 12.06 -9.43
N THR A 16 -5.44 10.80 -9.02
CA THR A 16 -4.85 9.71 -9.82
C THR A 16 -5.86 8.67 -10.29
N GLY A 17 -7.04 8.61 -9.67
CA GLY A 17 -8.01 7.54 -9.86
C GLY A 17 -7.66 6.25 -9.08
N ASP A 18 -6.63 6.29 -8.23
CA ASP A 18 -6.19 5.11 -7.48
C ASP A 18 -7.23 4.71 -6.44
N LEU A 19 -7.34 3.41 -6.21
CA LEU A 19 -8.16 2.82 -5.17
C LEU A 19 -7.27 1.92 -4.32
N GLY A 20 -7.47 1.92 -3.01
CA GLY A 20 -6.61 1.13 -2.15
C GLY A 20 -7.21 0.77 -0.80
N VAL A 21 -6.60 -0.23 -0.19
CA VAL A 21 -6.90 -0.75 1.13
C VAL A 21 -5.60 -0.95 1.89
N ALA A 22 -5.59 -0.53 3.14
CA ALA A 22 -4.54 -0.92 4.08
C ALA A 22 -5.17 -1.50 5.34
N VAL A 23 -4.54 -2.52 5.91
CA VAL A 23 -5.07 -3.26 7.06
C VAL A 23 -3.94 -3.74 7.97
N GLN A 24 -4.24 -3.82 9.27
CA GLN A 24 -3.43 -4.50 10.27
C GLN A 24 -4.32 -5.38 11.15
N SER A 25 -3.81 -6.54 11.56
CA SER A 25 -4.52 -7.44 12.49
C SER A 25 -3.56 -8.23 13.37
N LYS A 26 -3.98 -8.58 14.61
CA LYS A 26 -3.41 -9.73 15.33
C LYS A 26 -4.12 -11.02 14.91
N PHE A 27 -3.87 -11.38 13.66
CA PHE A 27 -4.26 -12.62 12.97
C PHE A 27 -3.31 -12.79 11.79
N PRO A 28 -2.82 -13.99 11.47
CA PRO A 28 -1.87 -14.17 10.38
C PRO A 28 -2.52 -13.90 9.02
N ASN A 29 -1.74 -13.41 8.05
CA ASN A 29 -2.15 -13.24 6.65
C ASN A 29 -3.46 -12.44 6.44
N VAL A 30 -3.64 -11.34 7.16
CA VAL A 30 -4.84 -10.50 6.98
C VAL A 30 -5.01 -10.00 5.54
N GLY A 31 -3.90 -9.86 4.79
CA GLY A 31 -3.89 -9.45 3.39
C GLY A 31 -4.54 -10.43 2.42
N GLY A 32 -4.73 -11.70 2.79
CA GLY A 32 -5.48 -12.67 1.99
C GLY A 32 -6.99 -12.62 2.18
N ILE A 33 -7.48 -11.86 3.16
CA ILE A 33 -8.87 -11.91 3.62
C ILE A 33 -9.55 -10.55 3.46
N VAL A 34 -8.92 -9.50 4.01
CA VAL A 34 -9.55 -8.20 4.20
C VAL A 34 -9.53 -7.32 2.94
N PRO A 35 -8.39 -7.10 2.25
CA PRO A 35 -8.31 -6.10 1.20
C PRO A 35 -8.76 -6.62 -0.16
N TRP A 36 -9.69 -5.89 -0.79
CA TRP A 36 -10.15 -6.10 -2.15
C TRP A 36 -10.17 -4.76 -2.89
N ALA A 37 -9.70 -4.72 -4.13
CA ALA A 37 -9.77 -3.52 -4.94
C ALA A 37 -9.79 -3.87 -6.44
N ARG A 38 -10.46 -3.04 -7.24
CA ARG A 38 -10.48 -3.13 -8.70
C ARG A 38 -10.41 -1.73 -9.27
N SER A 39 -9.43 -1.48 -10.15
CA SER A 39 -9.20 -0.15 -10.70
C SER A 39 -10.43 0.34 -11.47
N GLY A 40 -10.75 1.63 -11.36
CA GLY A 40 -11.93 2.23 -11.96
C GLY A 40 -13.28 1.75 -11.39
N VAL A 41 -13.28 0.89 -10.38
CA VAL A 41 -14.50 0.32 -9.79
C VAL A 41 -14.66 0.67 -8.32
N GLY A 42 -13.77 0.17 -7.45
CA GLY A 42 -13.85 0.43 -6.01
C GLY A 42 -12.82 -0.35 -5.19
N ALA A 43 -12.90 -0.18 -3.88
CA ALA A 43 -12.15 -0.93 -2.88
C ALA A 43 -13.03 -1.30 -1.69
N VAL A 44 -12.77 -2.48 -1.10
CA VAL A 44 -13.55 -3.09 -0.02
C VAL A 44 -12.60 -3.67 1.03
N ALA A 45 -12.89 -3.42 2.30
CA ALA A 45 -12.27 -4.05 3.45
C ALA A 45 -13.35 -4.80 4.24
N THR A 46 -13.33 -6.13 4.25
CA THR A 46 -14.28 -6.98 5.00
C THR A 46 -13.57 -7.64 6.18
N GLN A 47 -14.03 -7.41 7.41
CA GLN A 47 -13.33 -7.79 8.63
C GLN A 47 -14.28 -8.18 9.79
N SER A 48 -13.71 -8.35 10.99
CA SER A 48 -14.35 -9.01 12.15
C SER A 48 -14.59 -10.49 11.86
N LEU A 49 -15.81 -11.03 11.99
CA LEU A 49 -16.12 -12.30 11.34
C LEU A 49 -16.27 -12.03 9.84
N GLY A 50 -15.15 -11.81 9.14
CA GLY A 50 -15.14 -11.41 7.74
C GLY A 50 -15.90 -12.38 6.84
N ASN A 51 -16.55 -11.84 5.81
CA ASN A 51 -17.14 -12.59 4.73
C ASN A 51 -16.48 -12.13 3.42
N THR A 52 -15.65 -12.99 2.82
CA THR A 52 -14.87 -12.66 1.62
C THR A 52 -15.74 -12.31 0.43
N ASP A 53 -16.96 -12.87 0.37
CA ASP A 53 -17.93 -12.59 -0.68
C ASP A 53 -18.32 -11.11 -0.73
N TYR A 54 -18.17 -10.36 0.37
CA TYR A 54 -18.40 -8.91 0.37
C TYR A 54 -17.42 -8.16 -0.52
N GLY A 55 -16.18 -8.65 -0.60
CA GLY A 55 -15.17 -8.07 -1.48
C GLY A 55 -15.56 -8.20 -2.94
N GLU A 56 -15.79 -9.44 -3.38
CA GLU A 56 -16.16 -9.72 -4.78
C GLU A 56 -17.53 -9.14 -5.15
N ASN A 57 -18.58 -9.40 -4.36
CA ASN A 57 -19.93 -8.93 -4.67
C ASN A 57 -20.05 -7.40 -4.57
N GLY A 58 -19.37 -6.78 -3.61
CA GLY A 58 -19.32 -5.32 -3.49
C GLY A 58 -18.69 -4.68 -4.73
N LEU A 59 -17.56 -5.21 -5.19
CA LEU A 59 -16.91 -4.76 -6.42
C LEU A 59 -17.76 -5.03 -7.67
N ALA A 60 -18.43 -6.19 -7.75
CA ALA A 60 -19.33 -6.50 -8.87
C ALA A 60 -20.49 -5.51 -8.96
N LEU A 61 -21.14 -5.19 -7.83
CA LEU A 61 -22.21 -4.20 -7.79
C LEU A 61 -21.72 -2.80 -8.14
N MET A 62 -20.54 -2.39 -7.64
CA MET A 62 -19.97 -1.08 -7.99
C MET A 62 -19.60 -1.01 -9.48
N ALA A 63 -19.16 -2.11 -10.08
CA ALA A 63 -18.88 -2.19 -11.52
C ALA A 63 -20.15 -2.02 -12.36
N LEU A 64 -21.32 -2.43 -11.84
CA LEU A 64 -22.64 -2.17 -12.44
C LEU A 64 -23.15 -0.74 -12.19
N GLY A 65 -22.35 0.12 -11.56
CA GLY A 65 -22.63 1.54 -11.38
C GLY A 65 -23.19 1.92 -10.02
N THR A 66 -23.53 0.96 -9.15
CA THR A 66 -24.01 1.26 -7.78
C THR A 66 -22.96 2.01 -6.98
N SER A 67 -23.39 2.88 -6.06
CA SER A 67 -22.46 3.54 -5.14
C SER A 67 -22.00 2.60 -4.02
N ALA A 68 -20.84 2.84 -3.41
CA ALA A 68 -20.36 2.04 -2.29
C ALA A 68 -21.39 1.90 -1.13
N PRO A 69 -22.11 2.96 -0.70
CA PRO A 69 -23.19 2.81 0.29
C PRO A 69 -24.35 1.92 -0.17
N GLU A 70 -24.72 1.96 -1.45
CA GLU A 70 -25.80 1.12 -2.00
C GLU A 70 -25.34 -0.33 -2.12
N ALA A 71 -24.15 -0.57 -2.67
CA ALA A 71 -23.54 -1.88 -2.77
C ALA A 71 -23.46 -2.54 -1.39
N LEU A 72 -22.98 -1.83 -0.37
CA LEU A 72 -22.90 -2.34 1.00
C LEU A 72 -24.27 -2.75 1.55
N ARG A 73 -25.32 -1.94 1.35
CA ARG A 73 -26.69 -2.30 1.76
C ARG A 73 -27.20 -3.55 1.06
N VAL A 74 -26.94 -3.69 -0.24
CA VAL A 74 -27.37 -4.85 -1.03
C VAL A 74 -26.66 -6.12 -0.54
N VAL A 75 -25.34 -6.09 -0.42
CA VAL A 75 -24.55 -7.25 0.05
C VAL A 75 -24.99 -7.67 1.46
N MET A 76 -25.24 -6.71 2.36
CA MET A 76 -25.69 -7.01 3.72
C MET A 76 -27.05 -7.72 3.79
N ARG A 77 -27.97 -7.44 2.86
CA ARG A 77 -29.29 -8.11 2.84
C ARG A 77 -29.18 -9.61 2.55
N GLY A 78 -28.12 -10.04 1.87
CA GLY A 78 -27.87 -11.45 1.57
C GLY A 78 -27.10 -12.21 2.65
N ASP A 79 -26.58 -11.54 3.67
CA ASP A 79 -25.86 -12.19 4.77
C ASP A 79 -26.80 -12.52 5.93
N SER A 80 -26.73 -13.73 6.46
CA SER A 80 -27.49 -14.15 7.65
C SER A 80 -26.86 -13.69 8.97
N ARG A 81 -25.63 -13.16 8.93
CA ARG A 81 -24.84 -12.73 10.11
C ARG A 81 -24.30 -11.30 10.00
N PRO A 82 -25.05 -10.29 9.49
CA PRO A 82 -24.55 -8.92 9.28
C PRO A 82 -24.11 -8.26 10.59
N ALA A 83 -24.72 -8.64 11.72
CA ALA A 83 -24.35 -8.19 13.05
C ALA A 83 -22.93 -8.61 13.48
N GLN A 84 -22.33 -9.62 12.84
CA GLN A 84 -20.97 -10.10 13.13
C GLN A 84 -19.92 -9.56 12.14
N ARG A 85 -20.36 -8.77 11.14
CA ARG A 85 -19.48 -8.23 10.09
C ARG A 85 -19.09 -6.80 10.40
N GLN A 86 -17.92 -6.40 9.94
CA GLN A 86 -17.52 -5.01 9.83
C GLN A 86 -16.92 -4.78 8.45
N VAL A 87 -17.33 -3.71 7.76
CA VAL A 87 -16.99 -3.51 6.36
C VAL A 87 -16.76 -2.04 6.04
N GLY A 88 -15.71 -1.74 5.28
CA GLY A 88 -15.49 -0.48 4.61
C GLY A 88 -15.58 -0.64 3.09
N MET A 89 -16.22 0.31 2.40
CA MET A 89 -16.25 0.35 0.94
C MET A 89 -16.02 1.78 0.43
N VAL A 90 -15.36 1.91 -0.71
CA VAL A 90 -15.28 3.15 -1.50
C VAL A 90 -15.40 2.84 -2.98
N ASP A 91 -16.16 3.64 -3.72
CA ASP A 91 -16.29 3.51 -5.18
C ASP A 91 -15.33 4.44 -5.92
N ALA A 92 -15.14 4.21 -7.23
CA ALA A 92 -14.28 5.03 -8.08
C ALA A 92 -14.77 6.47 -8.32
N ARG A 93 -15.94 6.84 -7.75
CA ARG A 93 -16.44 8.23 -7.72
C ARG A 93 -16.22 8.85 -6.34
N GLY A 94 -15.55 8.14 -5.44
CA GLY A 94 -15.24 8.57 -4.08
C GLY A 94 -16.44 8.54 -3.13
N ASN A 95 -17.54 7.86 -3.42
CA ASN A 95 -18.55 7.56 -2.40
C ASN A 95 -17.98 6.52 -1.46
N ALA A 96 -18.12 6.71 -0.15
CA ALA A 96 -17.58 5.81 0.85
C ALA A 96 -18.66 5.37 1.84
N ALA A 97 -18.54 4.16 2.37
CA ALA A 97 -19.43 3.62 3.38
C ALA A 97 -18.68 2.76 4.40
N SER A 98 -19.22 2.74 5.61
CA SER A 98 -18.73 1.90 6.69
C SER A 98 -19.90 1.29 7.45
N TRP A 99 -19.83 -0.02 7.71
CA TRP A 99 -20.77 -0.77 8.56
C TRP A 99 -20.01 -1.43 9.71
N THR A 100 -20.56 -1.36 10.91
CA THR A 100 -20.11 -2.17 12.05
C THR A 100 -21.31 -2.89 12.65
N GLY A 101 -21.32 -4.22 12.66
CA GLY A 101 -22.44 -4.98 13.23
C GLY A 101 -22.48 -4.96 14.77
N ASP A 102 -23.67 -5.14 15.34
CA ASP A 102 -23.94 -5.08 16.79
C ASP A 102 -23.17 -6.11 17.63
N SER A 103 -22.82 -7.25 17.03
CA SER A 103 -22.07 -8.33 17.67
C SER A 103 -20.55 -8.22 17.46
N CYS A 104 -20.06 -7.18 16.77
CA CYS A 104 -18.65 -6.85 16.80
C CYS A 104 -18.24 -6.52 18.25
N PHE A 105 -17.06 -6.94 18.63
CA PHE A 105 -16.57 -6.73 19.99
C PHE A 105 -16.04 -5.32 20.20
N ASP A 106 -16.27 -4.79 21.40
CA ASP A 106 -15.78 -3.47 21.78
C ASP A 106 -14.25 -3.42 21.83
N TRP A 107 -13.62 -2.27 21.59
CA TRP A 107 -14.27 -1.11 20.95
C TRP A 107 -14.44 -1.39 19.45
N ALA A 108 -15.61 -1.10 18.87
CA ALA A 108 -15.83 -1.23 17.44
C ALA A 108 -16.64 -0.06 16.87
N GLY A 109 -16.23 0.38 15.68
CA GLY A 109 -16.90 1.44 14.93
C GLY A 109 -16.15 1.77 13.64
N GLY A 110 -16.58 2.82 12.97
CA GLY A 110 -15.92 3.31 11.77
C GLY A 110 -16.08 4.80 11.57
N ARG A 111 -15.27 5.35 10.66
CA ARG A 111 -15.26 6.76 10.29
C ARG A 111 -15.16 6.89 8.78
N VAL A 112 -16.00 7.74 8.19
CA VAL A 112 -16.01 8.01 6.73
C VAL A 112 -15.64 9.46 6.48
N GLY A 113 -14.97 9.75 5.36
CA GLY A 113 -14.60 11.12 5.02
C GLY A 113 -15.81 12.03 4.75
N GLY A 114 -15.60 13.35 4.86
CA GLY A 114 -16.65 14.37 4.72
C GLY A 114 -16.12 15.76 5.11
N GLN A 115 -16.95 16.80 4.97
CA GLN A 115 -16.56 18.19 5.26
C GLN A 115 -16.15 18.32 6.76
N ALA A 116 -14.96 18.87 7.01
CA ALA A 116 -14.25 19.03 8.29
C ALA A 116 -13.55 17.79 8.88
N VAL A 117 -14.26 16.78 9.41
CA VAL A 117 -13.58 15.66 10.11
C VAL A 117 -14.23 14.28 9.88
N GLY A 118 -15.09 14.16 8.87
CA GLY A 118 -15.81 12.92 8.59
C GLY A 118 -16.83 12.54 9.68
N ARG A 119 -17.69 11.55 9.40
CA ARG A 119 -18.70 11.04 10.34
C ARG A 119 -18.15 9.82 11.06
N LEU A 120 -18.24 9.78 12.39
CA LEU A 120 -18.02 8.58 13.22
C LEU A 120 -19.35 7.82 13.36
N GLY A 121 -19.29 6.48 13.34
CA GLY A 121 -20.43 5.60 13.58
C GLY A 121 -20.06 4.43 14.48
N GLY A 122 -21.00 4.02 15.33
CA GLY A 122 -20.85 2.91 16.26
C GLY A 122 -21.26 1.56 15.65
N LYS A 123 -21.55 0.60 16.53
CA LYS A 123 -22.16 -0.67 16.13
C LYS A 123 -23.62 -0.46 15.75
N GLY A 124 -24.12 -1.29 14.83
CA GLY A 124 -25.47 -1.20 14.28
C GLY A 124 -25.64 -0.08 13.25
N GLU A 125 -24.58 0.69 12.96
CA GLU A 125 -24.65 1.85 12.08
C GLU A 125 -23.97 1.61 10.73
N LEU A 126 -24.70 1.93 9.66
CA LEU A 126 -24.14 2.19 8.34
C LEU A 126 -23.98 3.70 8.18
N ILE A 127 -22.74 4.15 8.08
CA ILE A 127 -22.40 5.55 7.82
C ILE A 127 -21.90 5.69 6.38
N ALA A 128 -22.25 6.81 5.75
CA ALA A 128 -21.85 7.14 4.39
C ALA A 128 -21.09 8.47 4.37
N GLY A 129 -20.13 8.58 3.45
CA GLY A 129 -19.26 9.72 3.32
C GLY A 129 -18.54 9.74 1.98
N ARG A 130 -17.36 10.36 1.95
CA ARG A 130 -16.57 10.56 0.75
C ARG A 130 -15.11 10.14 0.96
N THR A 131 -14.44 9.83 -0.14
CA THR A 131 -13.00 9.58 -0.33
C THR A 131 -12.36 8.44 0.47
N PHE A 132 -12.79 8.15 1.70
CA PHE A 132 -12.30 7.03 2.49
C PHE A 132 -13.33 6.51 3.49
N ALA A 133 -13.12 5.28 3.94
CA ALA A 133 -13.79 4.70 5.10
C ALA A 133 -12.76 3.92 5.92
N ALA A 134 -12.67 4.21 7.22
CA ALA A 134 -11.77 3.55 8.16
C ALA A 134 -12.58 2.84 9.25
N GLN A 135 -12.20 1.62 9.61
CA GLN A 135 -12.95 0.76 10.53
C GLN A 135 -12.00 0.08 11.49
N ALA A 136 -12.45 -0.14 12.72
CA ALA A 136 -11.72 -0.96 13.65
C ALA A 136 -12.67 -1.73 14.58
N ASN A 137 -12.24 -2.91 15.02
CA ASN A 137 -12.90 -3.68 16.05
C ASN A 137 -11.89 -4.24 17.05
N ILE A 138 -12.32 -4.34 18.31
CA ILE A 138 -11.54 -4.78 19.47
C ILE A 138 -10.30 -3.90 19.73
N MET A 139 -10.51 -2.60 19.54
CA MET A 139 -9.51 -1.59 19.87
C MET A 139 -9.53 -1.26 21.36
N VAL A 140 -8.50 -0.55 21.81
CA VAL A 140 -8.50 0.08 23.14
C VAL A 140 -9.58 1.17 23.23
N SER A 141 -9.74 1.98 22.18
CA SER A 141 -10.74 3.05 22.11
C SER A 141 -11.03 3.48 20.66
N ASP A 142 -11.93 4.46 20.50
CA ASP A 142 -12.21 5.10 19.21
C ASP A 142 -11.03 5.92 18.64
N GLN A 143 -9.98 6.14 19.44
CA GLN A 143 -8.81 6.91 19.03
C GLN A 143 -8.09 6.27 17.82
N THR A 144 -8.14 4.95 17.69
CA THR A 144 -7.56 4.25 16.52
C THR A 144 -8.20 4.71 15.21
N VAL A 145 -9.53 4.70 15.09
CA VAL A 145 -10.19 5.17 13.84
C VAL A 145 -10.10 6.68 13.66
N LYS A 146 -10.06 7.44 14.77
CA LYS A 146 -9.88 8.90 14.72
C LYS A 146 -8.53 9.26 14.12
N ASN A 147 -7.46 8.68 14.65
CA ASN A 147 -6.10 8.87 14.17
C ASN A 147 -5.95 8.45 12.71
N MET A 148 -6.45 7.26 12.32
CA MET A 148 -6.40 6.81 10.93
C MET A 148 -7.01 7.83 9.98
N ALA A 149 -8.23 8.30 10.28
CA ALA A 149 -8.95 9.25 9.44
C ALA A 149 -8.25 10.61 9.36
N GLU A 150 -7.86 11.18 10.50
CA GLU A 150 -7.24 12.51 10.56
C GLU A 150 -5.86 12.52 9.90
N THR A 151 -5.06 11.48 10.12
CA THR A 151 -3.77 11.33 9.44
C THR A 151 -3.96 11.12 7.94
N PHE A 152 -4.89 10.28 7.50
CA PHE A 152 -5.15 10.09 6.07
C PHE A 152 -5.52 11.40 5.36
N GLN A 153 -6.34 12.25 6.01
CA GLN A 153 -6.75 13.54 5.45
C GLN A 153 -5.62 14.57 5.36
N ARG A 154 -4.67 14.56 6.31
CA ARG A 154 -3.57 15.52 6.37
C ARG A 154 -2.30 15.06 5.65
N ALA A 155 -2.14 13.74 5.51
CA ALA A 155 -0.98 13.17 4.86
C ALA A 155 -0.91 13.58 3.39
N THR A 156 0.30 13.81 2.91
CA THR A 156 0.61 14.14 1.51
C THR A 156 1.29 12.94 0.84
N GLY A 157 1.50 13.04 -0.47
CA GLY A 157 2.08 11.95 -1.27
C GLY A 157 1.02 11.09 -1.94
N SER A 158 1.44 9.92 -2.41
CA SER A 158 0.57 8.97 -3.10
C SER A 158 -0.51 8.40 -2.18
N LEU A 159 -1.53 7.76 -2.75
CA LEU A 159 -2.53 7.04 -1.98
C LEU A 159 -1.90 6.02 -1.01
N ALA A 160 -0.86 5.33 -1.45
CA ALA A 160 -0.13 4.36 -0.65
C ALA A 160 0.57 4.98 0.58
N ASP A 161 1.20 6.14 0.40
CA ASP A 161 1.85 6.88 1.49
C ASP A 161 0.82 7.26 2.57
N ARG A 162 -0.33 7.77 2.13
CA ARG A 162 -1.42 8.20 3.03
C ARG A 162 -2.08 7.03 3.75
N LEU A 163 -2.31 5.91 3.06
CA LEU A 163 -2.84 4.67 3.65
C LEU A 163 -1.90 4.08 4.71
N LEU A 164 -0.59 4.01 4.41
CA LEU A 164 0.41 3.51 5.34
C LEU A 164 0.54 4.43 6.57
N ALA A 165 0.56 5.74 6.36
CA ALA A 165 0.59 6.72 7.45
C ALA A 165 -0.65 6.58 8.36
N ALA A 166 -1.82 6.34 7.78
CA ALA A 166 -3.05 6.08 8.54
C ALA A 166 -2.91 4.84 9.44
N LEU A 167 -2.41 3.71 8.93
CA LEU A 167 -2.22 2.51 9.76
C LEU A 167 -1.28 2.77 10.95
N VAL A 168 -0.16 3.45 10.71
CA VAL A 168 0.80 3.81 11.77
C VAL A 168 0.14 4.69 12.84
N ALA A 169 -0.66 5.68 12.43
CA ALA A 169 -1.39 6.53 13.35
C ALA A 169 -2.50 5.77 14.11
N GLY A 170 -3.15 4.82 13.45
CA GLY A 170 -4.12 3.91 14.07
C GLY A 170 -3.49 3.12 15.22
N GLN A 171 -2.30 2.54 14.99
CA GLN A 171 -1.54 1.85 16.04
C GLN A 171 -1.21 2.77 17.24
N ALA A 172 -0.84 4.03 16.98
CA ALA A 172 -0.57 5.01 18.03
C ALA A 172 -1.82 5.38 18.86
N GLY A 173 -3.02 5.15 18.33
CA GLY A 173 -4.30 5.28 19.03
C GLY A 173 -4.65 4.09 19.94
N GLY A 174 -3.66 3.26 20.30
CA GLY A 174 -3.79 2.05 21.11
C GLY A 174 -3.86 0.77 20.29
N GLY A 175 -4.32 0.85 19.03
CA GLY A 175 -4.40 -0.29 18.13
C GLY A 175 -5.20 -1.47 18.69
N ASP A 176 -4.87 -2.66 18.18
CA ASP A 176 -5.40 -3.93 18.68
C ASP A 176 -4.90 -4.20 20.10
N ARG A 177 -5.83 -4.38 21.04
CA ARG A 177 -5.52 -4.60 22.47
C ARG A 177 -4.66 -5.82 22.77
N ARG A 178 -4.49 -6.73 21.81
CA ARG A 178 -3.65 -7.93 21.92
C ARG A 178 -2.26 -7.76 21.33
N GLY A 179 -1.99 -6.64 20.64
CA GLY A 179 -0.77 -6.38 19.87
C GLY A 179 -0.97 -6.52 18.36
N MET A 180 0.10 -6.81 17.63
CA MET A 180 0.11 -6.89 16.16
C MET A 180 0.73 -8.19 15.65
N GLU A 181 0.40 -8.60 14.42
CA GLU A 181 0.88 -9.85 13.82
C GLU A 181 1.01 -9.78 12.29
N SER A 182 0.01 -9.27 11.58
CA SER A 182 0.06 -9.12 10.13
C SER A 182 -0.42 -7.75 9.67
N ALA A 183 -0.04 -7.37 8.46
CA ALA A 183 -0.48 -6.14 7.80
C ALA A 183 -0.44 -6.28 6.28
N ALA A 184 -1.22 -5.48 5.56
CA ALA A 184 -1.20 -5.45 4.11
C ALA A 184 -1.51 -4.07 3.55
N LEU A 185 -1.01 -3.82 2.34
CA LEU A 185 -1.27 -2.63 1.53
C LEU A 185 -1.56 -3.10 0.10
N LEU A 186 -2.78 -2.83 -0.36
CA LEU A 186 -3.24 -3.07 -1.73
C LEU A 186 -3.62 -1.73 -2.35
N VAL A 187 -3.02 -1.38 -3.48
CA VAL A 187 -3.42 -0.23 -4.31
C VAL A 187 -3.53 -0.70 -5.75
N VAL A 188 -4.61 -0.28 -6.41
CA VAL A 188 -4.85 -0.55 -7.83
C VAL A 188 -4.91 0.75 -8.61
N ARG A 189 -4.29 0.72 -9.78
CA ARG A 189 -4.22 1.82 -10.75
C ARG A 189 -4.32 1.22 -12.13
N LYS A 190 -5.12 1.82 -13.01
CA LYS A 190 -5.28 1.33 -14.38
C LYS A 190 -3.92 1.26 -15.06
N ASN A 191 -3.54 0.09 -15.55
CA ASN A 191 -2.23 -0.18 -16.15
C ASN A 191 -1.05 0.26 -15.25
N GLY A 192 -1.21 0.19 -13.93
CA GLY A 192 -0.19 0.62 -12.97
C GLY A 192 0.75 -0.50 -12.52
N GLY A 193 0.42 -1.77 -12.80
CA GLY A 193 1.25 -2.90 -12.43
C GLY A 193 2.59 -2.94 -13.18
N TYR A 194 3.37 -3.99 -12.91
CA TYR A 194 4.70 -4.17 -13.54
C TYR A 194 4.63 -4.07 -15.07
N LEU A 195 5.46 -3.17 -15.64
CA LEU A 195 5.48 -2.81 -17.06
C LEU A 195 4.13 -2.35 -17.65
N GLY A 196 3.19 -1.95 -16.80
CA GLY A 196 1.85 -1.50 -17.19
C GLY A 196 0.92 -2.61 -17.70
N LEU A 197 1.24 -3.88 -17.45
CA LEU A 197 0.53 -5.03 -18.02
C LEU A 197 -0.69 -5.49 -17.20
N ASN A 198 -0.93 -4.90 -16.03
CA ASN A 198 -2.12 -5.14 -15.22
C ASN A 198 -2.41 -3.93 -14.32
N ASP A 199 -3.49 -4.02 -13.54
CA ASP A 199 -3.93 -2.92 -12.67
C ASP A 199 -3.39 -2.99 -11.22
N ARG A 200 -2.61 -4.03 -10.90
CA ARG A 200 -2.13 -4.28 -9.53
C ARG A 200 -0.88 -3.47 -9.25
N TYR A 201 -1.10 -2.20 -8.93
CA TYR A 201 -0.04 -1.22 -8.70
C TYR A 201 0.84 -1.58 -7.50
N ILE A 202 0.24 -1.85 -6.34
CA ILE A 202 0.94 -2.26 -5.12
C ILE A 202 0.14 -3.40 -4.48
N ASP A 203 0.78 -4.53 -4.18
CA ASP A 203 0.20 -5.59 -3.34
C ASP A 203 1.31 -6.15 -2.44
N ILE A 204 1.32 -5.70 -1.20
CA ILE A 204 2.32 -6.06 -0.20
C ILE A 204 1.60 -6.67 1.00
N ARG A 205 2.08 -7.82 1.45
CA ARG A 205 1.50 -8.57 2.56
C ARG A 205 2.61 -9.01 3.51
N VAL A 206 2.49 -8.61 4.76
CA VAL A 206 3.27 -9.16 5.87
C VAL A 206 2.43 -10.26 6.50
N TYR A 207 2.87 -11.51 6.34
CA TYR A 207 2.09 -12.68 6.74
C TYR A 207 2.05 -12.84 8.26
N ASP A 208 3.21 -12.75 8.90
CA ASP A 208 3.41 -12.82 10.35
C ASP A 208 4.72 -12.08 10.69
N ASP A 209 4.64 -11.08 11.57
CA ASP A 209 5.77 -10.36 12.16
C ASP A 209 5.32 -9.77 13.51
N THR A 210 6.23 -9.71 14.48
CA THR A 210 6.00 -9.01 15.75
C THR A 210 5.77 -7.50 15.60
N ASN A 211 6.20 -6.92 14.49
CA ASN A 211 6.03 -5.52 14.09
C ASN A 211 5.75 -5.40 12.58
N PRO A 212 4.53 -5.79 12.15
CA PRO A 212 4.18 -5.88 10.74
C PRO A 212 4.07 -4.50 10.08
N LEU A 213 3.85 -3.42 10.83
CA LEU A 213 3.81 -2.06 10.25
C LEU A 213 5.20 -1.56 9.86
N ARG A 214 6.21 -1.81 10.69
CA ARG A 214 7.60 -1.53 10.33
C ARG A 214 8.00 -2.33 9.10
N GLU A 215 7.62 -3.60 9.05
CA GLU A 215 7.94 -4.47 7.92
C GLU A 215 7.20 -4.07 6.65
N LEU A 216 5.91 -3.72 6.75
CA LEU A 216 5.12 -3.20 5.63
C LEU A 216 5.76 -1.92 5.06
N ALA A 217 6.23 -1.01 5.91
CA ALA A 217 6.93 0.20 5.50
C ALA A 217 8.28 -0.10 4.81
N ARG A 218 9.02 -1.10 5.30
CA ARG A 218 10.28 -1.56 4.67
C ARG A 218 10.02 -2.14 3.28
N LEU A 219 9.03 -3.03 3.16
CA LEU A 219 8.64 -3.65 1.90
C LEU A 219 8.09 -2.63 0.91
N TYR A 220 7.35 -1.62 1.38
CA TYR A 220 6.87 -0.54 0.52
C TYR A 220 8.02 0.30 -0.05
N ARG A 221 9.06 0.59 0.74
CA ARG A 221 10.28 1.24 0.22
C ARG A 221 11.02 0.41 -0.82
N LEU A 222 11.08 -0.92 -0.64
CA LEU A 222 11.61 -1.82 -1.66
C LEU A 222 10.76 -1.79 -2.92
N HIS A 223 9.44 -1.80 -2.77
CA HIS A 223 8.53 -1.69 -3.90
C HIS A 223 8.74 -0.37 -4.67
N GLN A 224 8.86 0.76 -3.97
CA GLN A 224 9.17 2.05 -4.59
C GLN A 224 10.48 1.99 -5.39
N LEU A 225 11.54 1.41 -4.82
CA LEU A 225 12.85 1.28 -5.49
C LEU A 225 12.77 0.46 -6.78
N TYR A 226 12.12 -0.70 -6.74
CA TYR A 226 12.16 -1.67 -7.83
C TYR A 226 11.05 -1.55 -8.87
N PHE A 227 9.90 -0.96 -8.50
CA PHE A 227 8.72 -0.94 -9.36
C PHE A 227 8.34 0.45 -9.85
N PHE A 228 8.80 1.52 -9.20
CA PHE A 228 8.51 2.88 -9.65
C PHE A 228 9.64 3.44 -10.50
N THR A 229 9.27 4.11 -11.59
CA THR A 229 10.22 4.86 -12.42
C THR A 229 10.85 6.00 -11.66
N SER A 230 12.03 6.43 -12.10
CA SER A 230 12.72 7.59 -11.54
C SER A 230 11.86 8.85 -11.55
N ARG A 231 11.86 9.57 -10.43
CA ARG A 231 11.26 10.90 -10.36
C ARG A 231 12.24 11.93 -10.94
N PRO A 232 11.77 12.94 -11.70
CA PRO A 232 12.66 13.94 -12.29
C PRO A 232 13.61 14.61 -11.28
N GLU A 233 13.15 14.86 -10.06
CA GLU A 233 13.93 15.46 -8.98
C GLU A 233 15.05 14.56 -8.41
N ASP A 234 14.94 13.25 -8.61
CA ASP A 234 15.95 12.27 -8.15
C ASP A 234 17.03 12.01 -9.22
N LEU A 235 16.84 12.49 -10.45
CA LEU A 235 17.78 12.28 -11.55
C LEU A 235 18.95 13.24 -11.47
N VAL A 236 20.16 12.70 -11.31
CA VAL A 236 21.41 13.48 -11.27
C VAL A 236 22.33 13.10 -12.42
N PRO A 237 23.11 14.05 -12.98
CA PRO A 237 24.14 13.72 -13.97
C PRO A 237 25.21 12.79 -13.38
N ILE A 238 25.68 11.83 -14.17
CA ILE A 238 26.80 10.96 -13.79
C ILE A 238 28.09 11.75 -13.96
N THR A 239 28.51 12.42 -12.88
CA THR A 239 29.75 13.19 -12.83
C THR A 239 30.98 12.28 -12.70
N PRO A 240 32.21 12.77 -12.96
CA PRO A 240 33.43 12.01 -12.69
C PRO A 240 33.54 11.51 -11.23
N ALA A 241 32.91 12.21 -10.27
CA ALA A 241 32.87 11.76 -8.89
C ALA A 241 31.99 10.50 -8.72
N ILE A 242 30.84 10.45 -9.38
CA ILE A 242 29.96 9.27 -9.37
C ILE A 242 30.62 8.11 -10.13
N VAL A 243 31.30 8.38 -11.24
CA VAL A 243 32.09 7.35 -11.95
C VAL A 243 33.11 6.71 -11.00
N ARG A 244 33.88 7.50 -10.24
CA ARG A 244 34.85 6.97 -9.26
C ARG A 244 34.21 6.12 -8.15
N GLN A 245 32.93 6.33 -7.85
CA GLN A 245 32.21 5.53 -6.86
C GLN A 245 31.70 4.20 -7.45
N LEU A 246 31.19 4.22 -8.69
CA LEU A 246 30.58 3.05 -9.33
C LEU A 246 31.58 2.15 -10.04
N GLU A 247 32.63 2.71 -10.62
CA GLU A 247 33.60 1.97 -11.43
C GLU A 247 34.29 0.81 -10.66
N PRO A 248 34.72 0.98 -9.38
CA PRO A 248 35.25 -0.14 -8.60
C PRO A 248 34.26 -1.28 -8.40
N ILE A 249 32.96 -0.99 -8.38
CA ILE A 249 31.89 -1.99 -8.27
C ILE A 249 31.78 -2.74 -9.59
N LEU A 250 31.68 -2.02 -10.71
CA LEU A 250 31.56 -2.60 -12.06
C LEU A 250 32.79 -3.41 -12.49
N LEU A 251 33.98 -3.09 -11.96
CA LEU A 251 35.21 -3.85 -12.19
C LEU A 251 35.31 -5.15 -11.38
N ARG A 252 34.49 -5.32 -10.33
CA ARG A 252 34.57 -6.48 -9.41
C ARG A 252 33.36 -7.41 -9.53
N GLU A 253 32.21 -6.84 -9.87
CA GLU A 253 30.95 -7.55 -10.06
C GLU A 253 30.83 -8.10 -11.51
N PRO A 254 30.12 -9.21 -11.71
CA PRO A 254 29.54 -10.08 -10.67
C PRO A 254 30.63 -10.87 -9.91
N PRO A 255 30.45 -11.15 -8.60
CA PRO A 255 31.38 -11.97 -7.84
C PRO A 255 31.47 -13.39 -8.44
N GLY A 256 32.69 -13.93 -8.48
CA GLY A 256 32.93 -15.30 -8.96
C GLY A 256 32.83 -15.49 -10.48
N GLN A 257 32.53 -14.45 -11.27
CA GLN A 257 32.52 -14.53 -12.72
C GLN A 257 33.82 -14.00 -13.34
N PRO A 258 34.35 -14.64 -14.42
CA PRO A 258 35.57 -14.18 -15.09
C PRO A 258 35.31 -12.86 -15.84
N ASP A 259 34.16 -12.74 -16.50
CA ASP A 259 33.75 -11.52 -17.19
C ASP A 259 33.09 -10.57 -16.20
N LYS A 260 33.66 -9.36 -16.11
CA LYS A 260 33.17 -8.27 -15.28
C LYS A 260 32.37 -7.29 -16.12
N TRP A 261 31.55 -6.46 -15.48
CA TRP A 261 30.80 -5.43 -16.21
C TRP A 261 31.73 -4.43 -16.91
N LEU A 262 32.88 -4.13 -16.29
CA LEU A 262 33.99 -3.41 -16.89
C LEU A 262 35.28 -4.23 -16.80
N ASP A 263 36.10 -4.16 -17.85
CA ASP A 263 37.44 -4.75 -17.94
C ASP A 263 38.56 -3.80 -17.50
N ALA A 264 38.33 -2.49 -17.63
CA ALA A 264 39.28 -1.44 -17.30
C ALA A 264 38.56 -0.15 -16.85
N PRO A 265 39.23 0.70 -16.05
CA PRO A 265 38.77 2.05 -15.72
C PRO A 265 38.37 2.87 -16.95
N GLN A 266 37.26 3.60 -16.87
CA GLN A 266 36.76 4.45 -17.94
C GLN A 266 36.99 5.94 -17.63
N GLY A 267 36.95 6.34 -16.35
CA GLY A 267 37.21 7.71 -15.90
C GLY A 267 36.13 8.75 -16.27
N ALA A 268 35.17 8.38 -17.12
CA ALA A 268 34.03 9.19 -17.52
C ALA A 268 32.82 8.29 -17.86
N ALA A 269 31.62 8.89 -17.88
CA ALA A 269 30.38 8.23 -18.27
C ALA A 269 30.26 8.07 -19.81
N ASN A 270 31.25 7.44 -20.43
CA ASN A 270 31.25 7.14 -21.86
C ASN A 270 30.29 5.97 -22.19
N GLN A 271 30.13 5.65 -23.48
CA GLN A 271 29.23 4.57 -23.90
C GLN A 271 29.53 3.21 -23.26
N LYS A 272 30.81 2.87 -23.08
CA LYS A 272 31.24 1.60 -22.46
C LYS A 272 30.83 1.55 -20.98
N PHE A 273 31.06 2.65 -20.24
CA PHE A 273 30.60 2.79 -18.85
C PHE A 273 29.07 2.70 -18.74
N LEU A 274 28.34 3.40 -19.61
CA LEU A 274 26.87 3.40 -19.58
C LEU A 274 26.29 2.02 -19.88
N ASN A 275 26.84 1.29 -20.85
CA ASN A 275 26.44 -0.08 -21.15
C ASN A 275 26.71 -1.02 -19.96
N ALA A 276 27.87 -0.90 -19.34
CA ALA A 276 28.23 -1.70 -18.16
C ALA A 276 27.31 -1.42 -16.98
N LEU A 277 27.04 -0.14 -16.70
CA LEU A 277 26.11 0.29 -15.66
C LEU A 277 24.69 -0.21 -15.93
N ALA A 278 24.21 -0.11 -17.16
CA ALA A 278 22.89 -0.60 -17.54
C ALA A 278 22.76 -2.11 -17.33
N ASN A 279 23.73 -2.90 -17.80
CA ASN A 279 23.74 -4.36 -17.63
C ASN A 279 23.77 -4.76 -16.15
N PHE A 280 24.62 -4.11 -15.35
CA PHE A 280 24.64 -4.28 -13.90
C PHE A 280 23.28 -3.93 -13.27
N MET A 281 22.67 -2.83 -13.67
CA MET A 281 21.39 -2.41 -13.12
C MET A 281 20.25 -3.36 -13.47
N TYR A 282 20.23 -3.91 -14.68
CA TYR A 282 19.29 -4.98 -15.06
C TYR A 282 19.52 -6.25 -14.23
N TRP A 283 20.79 -6.64 -14.03
CA TRP A 283 21.13 -7.78 -13.18
C TRP A 283 20.65 -7.60 -11.73
N GLU A 284 20.69 -6.37 -11.22
CA GLU A 284 20.22 -6.01 -9.88
C GLU A 284 18.72 -5.69 -9.80
N ASN A 285 17.97 -5.88 -10.90
CA ASN A 285 16.52 -5.64 -11.03
C ASN A 285 16.07 -4.18 -10.93
N TYR A 286 16.93 -3.20 -11.28
CA TYR A 286 16.54 -1.79 -11.35
C TYR A 286 15.92 -1.41 -12.72
N ASP A 287 15.25 -2.35 -13.39
CA ASP A 287 14.82 -2.27 -14.79
C ASP A 287 14.12 -0.96 -15.14
N VAL A 288 13.19 -0.53 -14.29
CA VAL A 288 12.35 0.67 -14.49
C VAL A 288 13.11 2.00 -14.28
N ARG A 289 14.39 1.93 -13.90
CA ARG A 289 15.27 3.08 -13.62
C ARG A 289 16.57 3.05 -14.44
N VAL A 290 16.74 2.08 -15.34
CA VAL A 290 17.89 2.04 -16.26
C VAL A 290 17.81 3.19 -17.26
N ARG A 291 18.94 3.87 -17.48
CA ARG A 291 19.04 5.03 -18.38
C ARG A 291 20.36 5.06 -19.12
N MET A 292 20.34 5.63 -20.32
CA MET A 292 21.51 5.82 -21.20
C MET A 292 21.81 7.30 -21.49
N ASP A 293 21.09 8.23 -20.86
CA ASP A 293 21.18 9.68 -21.09
C ASP A 293 22.24 10.37 -20.20
N GLY A 294 23.17 9.61 -19.63
CA GLY A 294 24.21 10.13 -18.73
C GLY A 294 23.69 10.58 -17.37
N LYS A 295 22.47 10.19 -16.98
CA LYS A 295 21.90 10.44 -15.65
C LYS A 295 21.67 9.13 -14.90
N ILE A 296 21.74 9.21 -13.57
CA ILE A 296 21.40 8.12 -12.67
C ILE A 296 20.39 8.60 -11.63
N ASP A 297 19.52 7.70 -11.21
CA ASP A 297 18.62 7.91 -10.08
C ASP A 297 19.40 7.89 -8.76
N ARG A 298 19.28 8.95 -7.97
CA ARG A 298 19.99 9.06 -6.68
C ARG A 298 19.62 7.94 -5.70
N VAL A 299 18.37 7.50 -5.70
CA VAL A 299 17.90 6.42 -4.80
C VAL A 299 18.58 5.10 -5.18
N VAL A 300 18.72 4.82 -6.48
CA VAL A 300 19.46 3.64 -6.95
C VAL A 300 20.93 3.75 -6.60
N LEU A 301 21.55 4.90 -6.85
CA LEU A 301 22.96 5.15 -6.52
C LEU A 301 23.22 4.88 -5.03
N ASP A 302 22.39 5.46 -4.15
CA ASP A 302 22.52 5.29 -2.70
C ASP A 302 22.36 3.82 -2.27
N ASP A 303 21.41 3.08 -2.86
CA ASP A 303 21.21 1.66 -2.55
C ASP A 303 22.37 0.79 -3.04
N VAL A 304 22.86 1.01 -4.27
CA VAL A 304 24.04 0.33 -4.82
C VAL A 304 25.25 0.55 -3.92
N LEU A 305 25.56 1.80 -3.58
CA LEU A 305 26.70 2.14 -2.73
C LEU A 305 26.55 1.59 -1.32
N LYS A 306 25.34 1.59 -0.76
CA LYS A 306 25.07 1.04 0.58
C LYS A 306 25.29 -0.47 0.65
N ARG A 307 24.87 -1.21 -0.37
CA ARG A 307 25.00 -2.69 -0.41
C ARG A 307 26.43 -3.15 -0.71
N ARG A 308 27.22 -2.32 -1.37
CA ARG A 308 28.60 -2.60 -1.78
C ARG A 308 29.62 -1.76 -1.03
N LYS A 309 29.27 -1.25 0.15
CA LYS A 309 30.29 -0.72 1.07
C LYS A 309 31.30 -1.84 1.35
N PRO A 310 32.61 -1.55 1.24
CA PRO A 310 33.64 -2.54 1.55
C PRO A 310 33.56 -3.01 3.01
#